data_AF-A0ABD1FCL8-F1
#
_entry.id   AF-A0ABD1FCL8-F1
#
_cell.length_a   1.000
_cell.length_b   1.000
_cell.length_c   1.000
_cell.angle_alpha   90.00
_cell.angle_beta   90.00
_cell.angle_gamma   90.00
#
_symmetry.space_group_name_H-M   'P 1'
#
loop_
_entity.id
_entity.type
_entity.pdbx_description
1 polymer ?
#
loop_
_entity_poly.entity_id
_entity_poly.type
_entity_poly.pdbx_seq_one_letter_code
_entity_poly.pdbx_strand_id
1 'polypeptide(L)'
;MPQLNYIQRAQIIIYLRDGMPIRNVAQIMNVSKNTELNIKLRWEAEGTIEKRQPPGRPRITTPEEDNALVQYLAQNPFEIARSAIRETNFSGSRPTDFFLNTTVHVKSKEN
;
A
#
# COMPACT_ATOMS: atom_id res chain seq x y z
N MET A 1 20.30 2.43 -3.89
CA MET A 1 20.47 2.07 -5.32
C MET A 1 19.15 2.26 -6.03
N PRO A 2 19.15 2.85 -7.25
CA PRO A 2 17.95 2.91 -8.08
C PRO A 2 17.48 1.50 -8.47
N GLN A 3 16.18 1.34 -8.75
CA GLN A 3 15.63 0.05 -9.16
C GLN A 3 16.02 -0.29 -10.60
N LEU A 4 16.31 -1.56 -10.87
CA LEU A 4 16.63 -2.05 -12.21
C LEU A 4 15.42 -1.95 -13.15
N ASN A 5 15.64 -1.34 -14.31
CA ASN A 5 14.66 -1.35 -15.40
C ASN A 5 14.51 -2.79 -15.96
N TYR A 6 13.40 -3.04 -16.65
CA TYR A 6 13.13 -4.29 -17.38
C TYR A 6 14.29 -4.66 -18.31
N ILE A 7 14.78 -3.71 -19.11
CA ILE A 7 15.89 -3.94 -20.05
C ILE A 7 17.16 -4.40 -19.31
N GLN A 8 17.48 -3.78 -18.17
CA GLN A 8 18.66 -4.15 -17.39
C GLN A 8 18.53 -5.56 -16.78
N ARG A 9 17.33 -5.95 -16.36
CA ARG A 9 17.05 -7.31 -15.88
C ARG A 9 17.18 -8.34 -17.01
N ALA A 10 16.70 -8.00 -18.21
CA ALA A 10 16.86 -8.85 -19.39
C ALA A 10 18.35 -9.02 -19.76
N GLN A 11 19.12 -7.94 -19.74
CA GLN A 11 20.57 -7.97 -20.00
C GLN A 11 21.31 -8.89 -19.02
N ILE A 12 20.98 -8.84 -17.73
CA ILE A 12 21.54 -9.77 -16.73
C ILE A 12 21.28 -11.22 -17.12
N ILE A 13 20.05 -11.57 -17.51
CA ILE A 13 19.71 -12.94 -17.93
C ILE A 13 20.48 -13.35 -19.19
N ILE A 14 20.63 -12.45 -20.17
CA ILE A 14 21.40 -12.71 -21.39
C ILE A 14 22.86 -13.03 -21.03
N TYR A 15 23.52 -12.18 -20.26
CA TYR A 15 24.91 -12.41 -19.85
C TYR A 15 25.09 -13.72 -19.07
N LEU A 16 24.14 -14.07 -18.19
CA LEU A 16 24.18 -15.33 -17.46
C LEU A 16 23.97 -16.54 -18.39
N ARG A 17 23.11 -16.43 -19.41
CA ARG A 17 22.92 -17.47 -20.42
C ARG A 17 24.14 -17.66 -21.32
N ASP A 18 24.87 -16.58 -21.60
CA ASP A 18 26.13 -16.61 -22.34
C ASP A 18 27.30 -17.21 -21.51
N GLY A 19 27.03 -17.68 -20.29
CA GLY A 19 28.01 -18.35 -19.44
C GLY A 19 28.90 -17.39 -18.63
N MET A 20 28.57 -16.10 -18.60
CA MET A 20 29.34 -15.13 -17.82
C MET A 20 29.18 -15.40 -16.32
N PRO A 21 30.28 -15.43 -15.53
CA PRO A 21 30.18 -15.65 -14.09
C PRO A 21 29.48 -14.47 -13.42
N ILE A 22 28.60 -14.77 -12.45
CA ILE A 22 27.78 -13.79 -11.70
C ILE A 22 28.61 -12.60 -11.18
N ARG A 23 29.84 -12.84 -10.71
CA ARG A 23 30.71 -11.75 -10.23
C ARG A 23 30.98 -10.70 -11.30
N ASN A 24 31.19 -11.12 -12.55
CA ASN A 24 31.53 -10.23 -13.65
C ASN A 24 30.29 -9.47 -14.14
N VAL A 25 29.14 -10.15 -14.20
CA VAL A 25 27.86 -9.50 -14.53
C VAL A 25 27.57 -8.39 -13.51
N ALA A 26 27.75 -8.67 -12.21
CA ALA A 26 27.51 -7.71 -11.13
C ALA A 26 28.38 -6.46 -11.25
N GLN A 27 29.63 -6.63 -11.67
CA GLN A 27 30.57 -5.53 -11.91
C GLN A 27 30.17 -4.70 -13.14
N ILE A 28 29.81 -5.35 -14.26
CA ILE A 28 29.40 -4.69 -15.51
C ILE A 28 28.11 -3.90 -15.30
N MET A 29 27.13 -4.52 -14.63
CA MET A 29 25.81 -3.93 -14.41
C MET A 29 25.76 -2.99 -13.19
N ASN A 30 26.86 -2.91 -12.42
CA ASN A 30 26.97 -2.13 -11.18
C ASN A 30 25.84 -2.44 -10.18
N VAL A 31 25.62 -3.74 -9.93
CA VAL A 31 24.59 -4.24 -9.01
C VAL A 31 25.17 -5.22 -8.00
N SER A 32 24.43 -5.50 -6.94
CA SER A 32 24.85 -6.52 -5.98
C SER A 32 24.71 -7.93 -6.57
N LYS A 33 25.63 -8.83 -6.21
CA LYS A 33 25.56 -10.26 -6.59
C LYS A 33 24.22 -10.91 -6.18
N ASN A 34 23.67 -10.51 -5.03
CA ASN A 34 22.37 -10.99 -4.55
C ASN A 34 21.23 -10.55 -5.46
N THR A 35 21.31 -9.34 -6.03
CA THR A 35 20.31 -8.84 -6.96
C THR A 35 20.25 -9.71 -8.22
N GLU A 36 21.39 -10.07 -8.78
CA GLU A 36 21.47 -10.94 -9.96
C GLU A 36 21.01 -12.35 -9.66
N LEU A 37 21.43 -12.91 -8.53
CA LEU A 37 20.98 -14.22 -8.09
C LEU A 37 19.46 -14.26 -7.94
N ASN A 38 18.86 -13.25 -7.32
CA ASN A 38 17.40 -13.15 -7.16
C ASN A 38 16.68 -13.03 -8.51
N ILE A 39 17.26 -12.31 -9.48
CA ILE A 39 16.71 -12.19 -10.84
C ILE A 39 16.79 -13.55 -11.56
N LYS A 40 17.93 -14.24 -11.48
CA LYS A 40 18.12 -15.58 -12.06
C LYS A 40 17.13 -16.59 -11.48
N LEU A 41 17.06 -16.67 -10.15
CA LEU A 41 16.17 -17.62 -9.45
C LEU A 41 14.70 -17.35 -9.78
N ARG A 42 14.29 -16.08 -9.83
CA ARG A 42 12.93 -15.72 -10.26
C ARG A 42 12.65 -16.14 -11.70
N TRP A 43 13.57 -15.86 -12.61
CA TRP A 43 13.40 -16.20 -14.00
C TRP A 43 13.34 -17.73 -14.20
N GLU A 44 14.14 -18.51 -13.47
CA GLU A 44 14.10 -19.98 -13.47
C GLU A 44 12.79 -20.54 -12.87
N ALA A 45 12.25 -19.90 -11.84
CA ALA A 45 11.05 -20.36 -11.15
C ALA A 45 9.73 -19.94 -11.84
N GLU A 46 9.67 -18.71 -12.36
CA GLU A 46 8.42 -18.09 -12.84
C GLU A 46 8.45 -17.81 -14.36
N GLY A 47 9.60 -17.93 -15.02
CA GLY A 47 9.75 -17.59 -16.44
C GLY A 47 9.66 -16.09 -16.75
N THR A 48 9.60 -15.23 -15.73
CA THR A 48 9.44 -13.78 -15.89
C THR A 48 10.58 -12.98 -15.26
N ILE A 49 10.91 -11.87 -15.89
CA ILE A 49 11.83 -10.85 -15.36
C ILE A 49 11.08 -9.62 -14.82
N GLU A 50 9.74 -9.66 -14.87
CA GLU A 50 8.92 -8.56 -14.42
C GLU A 50 8.95 -8.40 -12.90
N LYS A 51 8.72 -7.16 -12.48
CA LYS A 51 8.66 -6.84 -11.06
C LYS A 51 7.29 -7.27 -10.57
N ARG A 52 7.24 -8.00 -9.45
CA ARG A 52 5.97 -8.26 -8.78
C ARG A 52 5.43 -6.93 -8.26
N GLN A 53 4.20 -6.61 -8.65
CA GLN A 53 3.51 -5.48 -8.05
C GLN A 53 3.24 -5.83 -6.58
N PRO A 54 3.65 -4.99 -5.62
CA PRO A 54 3.33 -5.25 -4.23
C PRO A 54 1.81 -5.22 -4.07
N PRO A 55 1.22 -6.05 -3.19
CA PRO A 55 -0.15 -5.82 -2.77
C PRO A 55 -0.20 -4.41 -2.17
N GLY A 56 -1.14 -3.59 -2.65
CA GLY A 56 -1.34 -2.25 -2.13
C GLY A 56 -1.71 -2.29 -0.64
N ARG A 57 -1.90 -1.11 -0.03
CA ARG A 57 -2.42 -1.06 1.33
C ARG A 57 -3.81 -1.71 1.36
N PRO A 58 -4.08 -2.66 2.29
CA PRO A 58 -5.41 -3.22 2.44
C PRO A 58 -6.45 -2.12 2.63
N ARG A 59 -7.64 -2.28 2.03
CA ARG A 59 -8.78 -1.40 2.30
C ARG A 59 -9.18 -1.56 3.76
N ILE A 60 -9.51 -0.45 4.39
CA ILE A 60 -10.05 -0.47 5.76
C ILE A 60 -11.54 -0.84 5.72
N THR A 61 -12.23 -0.35 4.69
CA THR A 61 -13.69 -0.47 4.58
C THR A 61 -14.11 -1.66 3.74
N THR A 62 -15.33 -2.15 4.00
CA THR A 62 -15.99 -3.13 3.15
C THR A 62 -16.85 -2.47 2.07
N PRO A 63 -17.17 -3.17 0.97
CA PRO A 63 -18.09 -2.64 -0.05
C PRO A 63 -19.47 -2.26 0.50
N GLU A 64 -19.96 -2.99 1.50
CA GLU A 64 -21.24 -2.74 2.16
C GLU A 64 -21.22 -1.41 2.92
N GLU A 65 -20.15 -1.13 3.66
CA GLU A 65 -19.94 0.14 4.36
C GLU A 65 -19.84 1.32 3.39
N ASP A 66 -19.09 1.15 2.30
CA ASP A 66 -18.97 2.16 1.24
C ASP A 66 -20.35 2.46 0.61
N ASN A 67 -21.15 1.42 0.34
CA ASN A 67 -22.49 1.56 -0.23
C ASN A 67 -23.47 2.25 0.73
N ALA A 68 -23.44 1.90 2.01
CA ALA A 68 -24.28 2.54 3.03
C ALA A 68 -23.98 4.04 3.13
N LEU A 69 -22.70 4.41 3.12
CA LEU A 69 -22.27 5.81 3.15
C LEU A 69 -22.75 6.57 1.92
N VAL A 70 -22.61 5.99 0.72
CA VAL A 70 -23.06 6.61 -0.53
C VAL A 70 -24.58 6.81 -0.55
N GLN A 71 -25.36 5.82 -0.12
CA GLN A 71 -26.82 5.93 -0.06
C GLN A 71 -27.28 7.01 0.93
N TYR A 72 -26.64 7.07 2.11
CA TYR A 72 -26.95 8.09 3.11
C TYR A 72 -26.66 9.50 2.60
N LEU A 73 -25.51 9.72 1.95
CA LEU A 73 -25.15 11.04 1.39
C LEU A 73 -26.01 11.42 0.18
N ALA A 74 -26.51 10.45 -0.59
CA ALA A 74 -27.47 10.72 -1.66
C ALA A 74 -28.80 11.28 -1.12
N GLN A 75 -29.22 10.82 0.07
CA GLN A 75 -30.43 11.33 0.76
C GLN A 75 -30.15 12.63 1.53
N ASN A 76 -28.92 12.82 2.00
CA ASN A 76 -28.49 13.96 2.83
C ASN A 76 -27.27 14.68 2.20
N PRO A 77 -27.46 15.38 1.07
CA PRO A 77 -26.34 15.89 0.26
C PRO A 77 -25.52 17.00 0.92
N PHE A 78 -26.07 17.67 1.95
CA PHE A 78 -25.38 18.75 2.67
C PHE A 78 -24.84 18.30 4.04
N GLU A 79 -24.88 17.00 4.34
CA GLU A 79 -24.41 16.48 5.62
C GLU A 79 -22.88 16.54 5.73
N ILE A 80 -22.39 16.80 6.94
CA ILE A 80 -20.95 16.87 7.21
C ILE A 80 -20.39 15.44 7.32
N ALA A 81 -19.20 15.22 6.79
CA ALA A 81 -18.52 13.92 6.76
C ALA A 81 -18.52 13.20 8.12
N ARG A 82 -18.24 13.89 9.24
CA ARG A 82 -18.23 13.28 10.58
C ARG A 82 -19.60 12.71 10.99
N SER A 83 -20.67 13.41 10.64
CA SER A 83 -22.03 12.99 10.95
C SER A 83 -22.39 11.79 10.08
N ALA A 84 -22.11 11.85 8.78
CA ALA A 84 -22.31 10.71 7.87
C ALA A 84 -21.54 9.45 8.31
N ILE A 85 -20.30 9.59 8.77
CA ILE A 85 -19.51 8.48 9.33
C ILE A 85 -20.20 7.86 10.55
N ARG A 86 -20.70 8.70 11.47
CA ARG A 86 -21.39 8.26 12.69
C ARG A 86 -22.68 7.52 12.35
N GLU A 87 -23.50 8.08 11.46
CA GLU A 87 -24.80 7.49 11.11
C GLU A 87 -24.66 6.18 10.30
N THR A 88 -23.57 6.02 9.55
CA THR A 88 -23.33 4.86 8.68
C THR A 88 -22.43 3.79 9.31
N ASN A 89 -21.97 4.01 10.55
CA ASN A 89 -20.97 3.17 11.22
C ASN A 89 -19.71 2.89 10.37
N PHE A 90 -19.27 3.90 9.60
CA PHE A 90 -18.17 3.74 8.65
C PHE A 90 -16.81 3.51 9.36
N SER A 91 -16.26 2.31 9.20
CA SER A 91 -15.02 1.85 9.87
C SER A 91 -13.74 2.55 9.41
N GLY A 92 -13.77 3.24 8.26
CA GLY A 92 -12.61 3.91 7.66
C GLY A 92 -12.08 5.13 8.42
N SER A 93 -12.69 5.49 9.54
CA SER A 93 -12.32 6.64 10.37
C SER A 93 -11.88 6.23 11.76
N ARG A 94 -10.98 7.02 12.38
CA ARG A 94 -10.53 6.79 13.76
C ARG A 94 -11.75 6.78 14.70
N PRO A 95 -11.86 5.82 15.65
CA PRO A 95 -12.92 5.85 16.65
C PRO A 95 -12.89 7.18 17.39
N THR A 96 -14.00 7.90 17.33
CA THR A 96 -14.21 9.20 17.97
C THR A 96 -14.28 9.12 19.49
N ASP A 97 -14.25 7.90 20.05
CA ASP A 97 -14.42 7.63 21.48
C ASP A 97 -13.30 8.19 22.35
N PHE A 98 -12.17 8.59 21.77
CA PHE A 98 -11.08 9.21 22.53
C PHE A 98 -11.35 10.65 22.99
N PHE A 99 -12.36 11.35 22.47
CA PHE A 99 -12.60 12.77 22.79
C PHE A 99 -13.91 13.07 23.52
N LEU A 100 -14.75 12.07 23.83
CA LEU A 100 -16.04 12.29 24.51
C LEU A 100 -15.94 12.38 26.05
N ASN A 101 -14.76 12.16 26.65
CA ASN A 101 -14.56 12.24 28.10
C ASN A 101 -13.98 13.58 28.60
N THR A 102 -14.15 14.68 27.85
CA THR A 102 -13.93 16.01 28.45
C THR A 102 -15.23 16.46 29.10
N THR A 103 -15.50 15.90 30.28
CA THR A 103 -16.53 16.41 31.19
C THR A 103 -16.14 17.84 31.59
N VAL A 104 -16.65 18.85 30.87
CA VAL A 104 -16.59 20.23 31.36
C VAL A 104 -17.58 20.32 32.52
N HIS A 105 -17.10 20.08 33.74
CA HIS A 105 -17.77 20.53 34.95
C HIS A 105 -17.79 22.07 34.94
N VAL A 106 -18.81 22.63 34.29
CA VAL A 106 -19.20 24.02 34.54
C VAL A 106 -19.83 24.02 35.93
N LYS A 107 -19.02 24.31 36.95
CA LYS A 107 -19.52 24.66 38.28
C LYS A 107 -20.36 25.92 38.12
N SER A 108 -21.68 25.77 38.14
CA SER A 108 -22.61 26.85 38.42
C SER A 108 -22.24 27.39 39.81
N LYS A 109 -21.58 28.54 39.86
CA LYS A 109 -21.45 29.30 41.09
C LYS A 109 -22.80 29.94 41.38
N GLU A 110 -23.33 29.62 42.54
CA GLU A 110 -24.44 30.29 43.19
C GLU A 110 -24.20 31.81 43.25
N ASN A 111 -25.27 32.57 43.01
CA ASN A 111 -25.61 33.82 43.67
C ASN A 111 -27.10 34.12 43.45
#